data_AF-A0A8K0CGQ5-F1
#
_entry.id   AF-A0A8K0CGQ5-F1
#
_cell.length_a   1.000
_cell.length_b   1.000
_cell.length_c   1.000
_cell.angle_alpha   90.00
_cell.angle_beta   90.00
_cell.angle_gamma   90.00
#
_symmetry.space_group_name_H-M   'P 1'
#
loop_
_entity.id
_entity.type
_entity.pdbx_description
1 polymer ?
#
loop_
_entity_poly.entity_id
_entity_poly.type
_entity_poly.pdbx_seq_one_letter_code
_entity_poly.pdbx_strand_id
1 'polypeptide(L)'
;MKPKKKKRTNYERLEATCEKIPKHETLTIAGDLNAKIGKKEYLKGVAGKETIPSTTTDNEKRIINLHNRDNRRNKNRRKNEWFDEKCEKLIKEKKEARAKWLKTNKEKKEQK
;
A
#
# COMPACT_ATOMS: atom_id res chain seq x y z
N MET A 1 24.18 13.08 -20.39
CA MET A 1 22.71 12.82 -20.27
C MET A 1 22.41 11.39 -20.72
N LYS A 2 21.87 10.49 -19.88
CA LYS A 2 21.58 9.10 -20.31
C LYS A 2 20.38 9.06 -21.26
N PRO A 3 20.40 8.26 -22.35
CA PRO A 3 19.33 8.24 -23.35
C PRO A 3 17.99 7.79 -22.75
N LYS A 4 16.92 8.58 -22.94
CA LYS A 4 15.57 8.29 -22.42
C LYS A 4 15.04 6.91 -22.85
N LYS A 5 15.41 6.43 -24.04
CA LYS A 5 15.04 5.10 -24.58
C LYS A 5 15.53 3.93 -23.71
N LYS A 6 16.73 4.04 -23.12
CA LYS A 6 17.34 2.98 -22.30
C LYS A 6 16.68 2.83 -20.92
N LYS A 7 15.99 3.88 -20.43
CA LYS A 7 15.23 3.84 -19.17
C LYS A 7 13.87 3.15 -19.33
N ARG A 8 13.13 3.44 -20.41
CA ARG A 8 11.80 2.83 -20.67
C ARG A 8 11.89 1.31 -20.81
N THR A 9 12.90 0.84 -21.54
CA THR A 9 13.19 -0.58 -21.77
C THR A 9 13.41 -1.38 -20.47
N ASN A 10 13.95 -0.75 -19.42
CA ASN A 10 14.14 -1.41 -18.12
C ASN A 10 12.83 -1.63 -17.35
N TYR A 11 11.93 -0.64 -17.31
CA TYR A 11 10.63 -0.80 -16.63
C TYR A 11 9.68 -1.73 -17.39
N GLU A 12 9.75 -1.73 -18.72
CA GLU A 12 8.98 -2.68 -19.55
C GLU A 12 9.37 -4.12 -19.25
N ARG A 13 10.68 -4.40 -19.13
CA ARG A 13 11.16 -5.72 -18.73
C ARG A 13 10.77 -6.09 -17.29
N LEU A 14 10.80 -5.13 -16.37
CA LEU A 14 10.36 -5.34 -14.99
C LEU A 14 8.87 -5.71 -14.94
N GLU A 15 8.02 -4.94 -15.61
CA GLU A 15 6.58 -5.18 -15.70
C GLU A 15 6.27 -6.56 -16.28
N ALA A 16 6.91 -6.93 -17.39
CA ALA A 16 6.76 -8.26 -18.00
C ALA A 16 7.25 -9.41 -17.09
N THR A 17 8.19 -9.15 -16.18
CA THR A 17 8.64 -10.15 -15.21
C THR A 17 7.64 -10.30 -14.07
N CYS A 18 7.11 -9.19 -13.55
CA CYS A 18 6.05 -9.19 -12.54
C CYS A 18 4.79 -9.90 -13.03
N GLU A 19 4.44 -9.78 -14.31
CA GLU A 19 3.24 -10.44 -14.88
C GLU A 19 3.33 -11.96 -14.95
N LYS A 20 4.54 -12.53 -14.93
CA LYS A 20 4.74 -13.98 -14.90
C LYS A 20 4.47 -14.59 -13.53
N ILE A 21 4.45 -13.77 -12.49
CA ILE A 21 4.29 -14.22 -11.10
C ILE A 21 2.80 -14.48 -10.85
N PRO A 22 2.44 -15.68 -10.33
CA PRO A 22 1.05 -15.98 -10.02
C PRO A 22 0.45 -15.01 -8.99
N LYS A 23 -0.82 -14.63 -9.20
CA LYS A 23 -1.52 -13.63 -8.35
C LYS A 23 -1.69 -14.04 -6.88
N HIS A 24 -1.54 -15.32 -6.56
CA HIS A 24 -1.68 -15.85 -5.20
C HIS A 24 -0.36 -15.79 -4.42
N GLU A 25 0.75 -15.47 -5.08
CA GLU A 25 2.05 -15.30 -4.44
C GLU A 25 2.29 -13.84 -4.00
N THR A 26 3.20 -13.66 -3.05
CA THR A 26 3.58 -12.32 -2.56
C THR A 26 4.77 -11.81 -3.37
N LEU A 27 4.56 -10.74 -4.14
CA LEU A 27 5.62 -10.03 -4.87
C LEU A 27 6.17 -8.86 -4.05
N THR A 28 7.46 -8.90 -3.73
CA THR A 28 8.20 -7.80 -3.12
C THR A 28 9.22 -7.25 -4.12
N ILE A 29 9.14 -5.97 -4.44
CA ILE A 29 10.10 -5.26 -5.30
C ILE A 29 10.88 -4.29 -4.44
N ALA A 30 12.22 -4.39 -4.44
CA ALA A 30 13.10 -3.52 -3.67
C ALA A 30 14.24 -2.99 -4.57
N GLY A 31 14.55 -1.71 -4.44
CA GLY A 31 15.62 -1.06 -5.19
C GLY A 31 15.36 0.43 -5.39
N ASP A 32 16.32 1.14 -5.97
CA ASP A 32 16.13 2.53 -6.38
C ASP A 32 15.27 2.58 -7.65
N LEU A 33 13.96 2.74 -7.45
CA LEU A 33 12.99 2.89 -8.52
C LEU A 33 13.03 4.30 -9.15
N ASN A 34 13.89 5.20 -8.68
CA ASN A 34 14.07 6.58 -9.15
C ASN A 34 12.72 7.25 -9.47
N ALA A 35 11.83 7.19 -8.49
CA ALA A 35 10.42 7.51 -8.63
C ALA A 35 9.99 8.57 -7.58
N LYS A 36 9.47 9.72 -8.02
CA LYS A 36 8.85 10.78 -7.22
C LYS A 36 7.33 10.63 -7.23
N ILE A 37 6.76 10.08 -6.16
CA ILE A 37 5.31 9.97 -5.99
C ILE A 37 4.79 11.26 -5.36
N GLY A 38 3.64 11.75 -5.83
CA GLY A 38 3.05 13.00 -5.37
C GLY A 38 2.21 12.88 -4.09
N LYS A 39 1.91 14.01 -3.46
CA LYS A 39 1.09 14.15 -2.23
C LYS A 39 -0.43 13.97 -2.38
N LYS A 40 -0.94 13.54 -3.54
CA LYS A 40 -2.40 13.47 -3.75
C LYS A 40 -3.05 12.42 -2.85
N GLU A 41 -4.26 12.68 -2.36
CA GLU A 41 -4.95 11.81 -1.37
C GLU A 41 -5.05 10.36 -1.82
N TYR A 42 -5.40 10.14 -3.09
CA TYR A 42 -5.53 8.80 -3.68
C TYR A 42 -4.19 8.05 -3.81
N LEU A 43 -3.06 8.73 -3.63
CA LEU A 43 -1.72 8.14 -3.70
C LEU A 43 -1.19 7.70 -2.34
N LYS A 44 -1.82 8.11 -1.23
CA LYS A 44 -1.37 7.76 0.13
C LYS A 44 -1.38 6.25 0.40
N GLY A 45 -2.24 5.50 -0.30
CA GLY A 45 -2.25 4.04 -0.24
C GLY A 45 -1.00 3.38 -0.84
N VAL A 46 -0.31 4.09 -1.75
CA VAL A 46 0.91 3.61 -2.44
C VAL A 46 2.17 4.23 -1.84
N ALA A 47 2.17 5.54 -1.62
CA ALA A 47 3.33 6.31 -1.19
C ALA A 47 3.45 6.51 0.33
N GLY A 48 2.41 6.15 1.08
CA GLY A 48 2.29 6.47 2.50
C GLY A 48 1.83 7.90 2.76
N LYS A 49 1.75 8.27 4.05
CA LYS A 49 1.22 9.57 4.50
C LYS A 49 2.18 10.73 4.25
N GLU A 50 3.49 10.47 4.31
CA GLU A 50 4.54 11.49 4.35
C GLU A 50 5.37 11.52 3.06
N THR A 51 4.70 11.74 1.93
CA THR A 51 5.39 11.89 0.64
C THR A 51 5.88 13.32 0.48
N ILE A 52 7.14 13.56 0.08
CA ILE A 52 7.71 14.92 -0.05
C ILE A 52 7.29 15.61 -1.36
N PRO A 53 7.34 14.96 -2.54
CA PRO A 53 7.07 15.62 -3.81
C PRO A 53 5.60 16.03 -3.99
N SER A 54 5.35 17.19 -4.58
CA SER A 54 4.00 17.65 -4.96
C SER A 54 3.51 17.00 -6.27
N THR A 55 4.43 16.62 -7.15
CA THR A 55 4.15 16.05 -8.47
C THR A 55 4.46 14.56 -8.54
N THR A 56 3.83 13.89 -9.50
CA THR A 56 4.05 12.48 -9.83
C THR A 56 4.62 12.42 -11.23
N THR A 57 5.78 11.78 -11.43
CA THR A 57 6.35 11.60 -12.78
C THR A 57 5.65 10.43 -13.52
N ASP A 58 6.14 10.05 -14.69
CA ASP A 58 5.54 8.96 -15.47
C ASP A 58 5.93 7.57 -14.96
N ASN A 59 7.11 7.42 -14.34
CA ASN A 59 7.56 6.11 -13.83
C ASN A 59 6.70 5.64 -12.64
N GLU A 60 6.19 6.57 -11.85
CA GLU A 60 5.36 6.27 -10.67
C GLU A 60 3.96 5.89 -11.08
N LYS A 61 3.44 6.40 -12.20
CA LYS A 61 2.16 5.92 -12.75
C LYS A 61 2.21 4.41 -12.98
N ARG A 62 3.36 3.87 -13.43
CA ARG A 62 3.55 2.42 -13.60
C ARG A 62 3.53 1.67 -12.28
N ILE A 63 4.20 2.21 -11.25
CA ILE A 63 4.21 1.62 -9.90
C ILE A 63 2.81 1.64 -9.26
N ILE A 64 2.10 2.77 -9.40
CA ILE A 64 0.72 2.94 -8.92
C ILE A 64 -0.21 1.95 -9.64
N ASN A 65 -0.04 1.78 -10.96
CA ASN A 65 -0.82 0.82 -11.74
C ASN A 65 -0.53 -0.62 -11.31
N LEU A 66 0.74 -0.97 -11.09
CA LEU A 66 1.13 -2.29 -10.58
C LEU A 66 0.48 -2.55 -9.21
N HIS A 67 0.61 -1.61 -8.27
CA HIS A 67 -0.04 -1.70 -6.97
C HIS A 67 -1.56 -1.87 -7.11
N ASN A 68 -2.23 -1.06 -7.93
CA ASN A 68 -3.68 -1.13 -8.09
C ASN A 68 -4.17 -2.40 -8.80
N ARG A 69 -3.35 -3.01 -9.67
CA ARG A 69 -3.65 -4.33 -10.28
C ARG A 69 -3.71 -5.41 -9.21
N ASP A 70 -2.76 -5.40 -8.28
CA ASP A 70 -2.67 -6.38 -7.19
C ASP A 70 -3.63 -6.06 -6.03
N ASN A 71 -3.93 -4.78 -5.80
CA ASN A 71 -4.84 -4.31 -4.76
C ASN A 71 -6.32 -4.23 -5.18
N ARG A 72 -6.70 -4.77 -6.36
CA ARG A 72 -8.07 -5.29 -6.57
C ARG A 72 -8.34 -6.54 -5.72
N ARG A 73 -7.82 -6.56 -4.48
CA ARG A 73 -8.16 -7.50 -3.43
C ARG A 73 -9.61 -7.26 -3.07
N ASN A 74 -10.45 -8.06 -3.72
CA ASN A 74 -11.65 -8.65 -3.20
C ASN A 74 -12.19 -7.99 -1.91
N LYS A 75 -13.13 -7.03 -2.06
CA LYS A 75 -13.96 -6.55 -0.94
C LYS A 75 -14.70 -7.70 -0.24
N ASN A 76 -14.76 -8.87 -0.87
CA ASN A 76 -15.42 -10.09 -0.41
C ASN A 76 -14.49 -10.97 0.46
N ARG A 77 -13.78 -10.38 1.43
CA ARG A 77 -13.07 -11.11 2.51
C ARG A 77 -13.99 -11.98 3.40
N ARG A 78 -15.30 -12.03 3.10
CA ARG A 78 -16.33 -12.73 3.88
C ARG A 78 -16.38 -14.25 3.70
N LYS A 79 -15.44 -14.86 2.99
CA LYS A 79 -15.45 -16.33 2.76
C LYS A 79 -14.04 -16.93 2.78
N ASN A 80 -13.31 -16.71 3.87
CA ASN A 80 -12.28 -17.67 4.24
C ASN A 80 -12.89 -18.53 5.34
N GLU A 81 -13.03 -19.84 5.13
CA GLU A 81 -13.67 -20.76 6.09
C GLU A 81 -13.06 -20.72 7.50
N TRP A 82 -11.77 -20.37 7.59
CA TRP A 82 -11.06 -20.23 8.85
C TRP A 82 -11.36 -18.93 9.62
N PHE A 83 -12.00 -17.94 8.98
CA PHE A 83 -12.32 -16.65 9.58
C PHE A 83 -13.83 -16.55 9.82
N ASP A 84 -14.22 -16.79 11.06
CA ASP A 84 -15.60 -16.92 11.50
C ASP A 84 -16.08 -15.69 12.29
N GLU A 85 -17.33 -15.74 12.74
CA GLU A 85 -17.96 -14.70 13.57
C GLU A 85 -17.17 -14.44 14.86
N LYS A 86 -16.54 -15.48 15.42
CA LYS A 86 -15.70 -15.36 16.62
C LYS A 86 -14.47 -14.52 16.35
N CYS A 87 -13.80 -14.73 15.22
CA CYS A 87 -12.67 -13.90 14.79
C CYS A 87 -13.08 -12.44 14.59
N GLU A 88 -14.25 -12.19 13.98
CA GLU A 88 -14.78 -10.81 13.83
C GLU A 88 -15.01 -10.14 15.19
N LYS A 89 -15.62 -10.86 16.13
CA LYS A 89 -15.90 -10.35 17.48
C LYS A 89 -14.62 -10.00 18.23
N LEU A 90 -13.62 -10.88 18.22
CA LEU A 90 -12.32 -10.65 18.87
C LEU A 90 -11.60 -9.43 18.30
N ILE A 91 -11.64 -9.23 16.98
CA ILE A 91 -11.05 -8.05 16.34
C ILE A 91 -11.80 -6.78 16.75
N LYS A 92 -13.13 -6.83 16.84
CA LYS A 92 -13.95 -5.70 17.27
C LYS A 92 -13.63 -5.30 18.71
N GLU A 93 -13.64 -6.26 19.63
CA GLU A 93 -13.28 -6.04 21.04
C GLU A 93 -11.87 -5.46 21.19
N LYS A 94 -10.88 -6.00 20.47
CA LYS A 94 -9.51 -5.48 20.46
C LYS A 94 -9.45 -4.03 19.99
N LYS A 95 -10.20 -3.67 18.95
CA LYS A 95 -10.26 -2.29 18.43
C LYS A 95 -10.90 -1.34 19.44
N GLU A 96 -12.00 -1.75 20.07
CA GLU A 96 -12.69 -0.95 21.10
C GLU A 96 -11.81 -0.73 22.33
N ALA A 97 -11.14 -1.79 22.82
CA ALA A 97 -10.19 -1.69 23.92
C ALA A 97 -9.05 -0.72 23.61
N ARG A 98 -8.50 -0.79 22.38
CA ARG A 98 -7.46 0.15 21.93
C ARG A 98 -7.97 1.59 21.87
N ALA A 99 -9.19 1.82 21.38
CA ALA A 99 -9.79 3.15 21.33
C ALA A 99 -9.98 3.74 22.73
N LYS A 100 -10.48 2.93 23.67
CA LYS A 100 -10.59 3.30 25.09
C LYS A 100 -9.23 3.67 25.67
N TRP A 101 -8.22 2.81 25.49
CA TRP A 101 -6.86 3.06 25.99
C TRP A 101 -6.25 4.35 25.44
N LEU A 102 -6.41 4.61 24.14
CA LEU A 102 -5.92 5.85 23.53
C LEU A 102 -6.59 7.09 24.12
N LYS A 103 -7.91 7.03 24.38
CA LYS A 103 -8.66 8.13 25.00
C LYS A 103 -8.17 8.39 26.42
N THR A 104 -8.10 7.36 27.26
CA THR A 104 -7.64 7.48 28.64
C THR A 104 -6.19 7.95 28.73
N ASN A 105 -5.31 7.50 27.82
CA ASN A 105 -3.92 7.94 27.81
C ASN A 105 -3.76 9.39 27.34
N LYS A 106 -4.65 9.86 26.46
CA LYS A 106 -4.72 11.27 26.07
C LYS A 106 -5.19 12.14 27.24
N GLU A 107 -6.27 11.75 27.91
CA GLU A 107 -6.80 12.44 29.09
C GLU A 107 -5.75 12.54 30.23
N LYS A 108 -4.99 11.46 30.46
CA LYS A 108 -3.89 11.44 31.45
C LYS A 108 -2.71 12.36 31.09
N LYS A 109 -2.50 12.65 29.81
CA LYS A 109 -1.46 13.58 29.36
C LYS A 109 -1.88 15.04 29.47
N GLU A 110 -3.17 15.33 29.37
CA GLU A 110 -3.71 16.71 29.43
C GLU A 110 -3.91 17.19 30.88
N GLN A 111 -3.85 16.30 31.88
CA GLN A 111 -3.92 16.61 33.32
C GLN A 111 -2.54 16.76 33.99
N LYS A 112 -1.46 16.77 33.21
CA LYS A 112 -0.07 16.85 33.68
C LYS A 112 0.62 18.05 33.05
#